data_AF-A0A2A3E3S5-F1
#
_entry.id   AF-A0A2A3E3S5-F1
#
_cell.length_a   1.000
_cell.length_b   1.000
_cell.length_c   1.000
_cell.angle_alpha   90.00
_cell.angle_beta   90.00
_cell.angle_gamma   90.00
#
_symmetry.space_group_name_H-M   'P 1'
#
loop_
_entity.id
_entity.type
_entity.pdbx_description
1 polymer ?
#
loop_
_entity_poly.entity_id
_entity_poly.type
_entity_poly.pdbx_seq_one_letter_code
_entity_poly.pdbx_strand_id
1 'polypeptide(L)'
;MQFSSLLSVLYNGYFYLISLKLSEVLSNKGLIGFFVWIFLFFIKIVLLNNHCTKFYREIELTTHLLQELDICYLDNSIKNEIQQFLLQLLLHPFKFTAGGYILSNKLSTEFFGTLITYLVVFIQINTIEAFKKKILAWTPETQYASLIPIIIINEIFGLRIFELKGRLQYGWSITYASICIILYTVFLNTIIITNYKNWLAYQEISYKLTSYINIICVMMFIVLGVMNTECSRKIIRRCEQIDNSLESFGVEKNYRKTYLEVLKTLVITSVIIITIISLHNYVTSNEQEYTLNILLYIPITTMCLGILTFTIFIRYIHFEIFKLSRILNQAYSYQILLDLIGEFSVVLCTLYNIYFSLISLNLSEILSDKETIGSLIWVLVYSTKIIFVNNHCTKFYHEIEVTAHLLREIDIYYLDNSIRNEVQQFLLQVLLHPLKFIAGGYILNNKLSTMIFGGIMTFLVVLVQISSSPSMMKPLSSSAIFKD
;
A
#
# COMPACT_ATOMS: atom_id res chain seq x y z
N MET A 1 -7.83 4.99 -38.12
CA MET A 1 -8.12 3.58 -37.77
C MET A 1 -7.97 3.30 -36.27
N GLN A 2 -6.87 3.69 -35.61
CA GLN A 2 -6.62 3.38 -34.18
C GLN A 2 -7.57 4.07 -33.15
N PHE A 3 -8.05 5.28 -33.45
CA PHE A 3 -8.99 6.00 -32.57
C PHE A 3 -10.39 5.36 -32.56
N SER A 4 -10.85 4.91 -33.73
CA SER A 4 -12.10 4.17 -33.90
C SER A 4 -12.05 2.82 -33.16
N SER A 5 -10.89 2.13 -33.15
CA SER A 5 -10.74 0.91 -32.35
C SER A 5 -10.74 1.16 -30.84
N LEU A 6 -10.14 2.26 -30.37
CA LEU A 6 -10.17 2.61 -28.94
C LEU A 6 -11.60 2.95 -28.49
N LEU A 7 -12.32 3.74 -29.28
CA LEU A 7 -13.71 4.09 -28.99
C LEU A 7 -14.62 2.86 -29.02
N SER A 8 -14.39 1.93 -29.96
CA SER A 8 -15.09 0.64 -30.01
C SER A 8 -14.79 -0.24 -28.80
N VAL A 9 -13.53 -0.29 -28.35
CA VAL A 9 -13.15 -1.03 -27.13
C VAL A 9 -13.82 -0.42 -25.90
N LEU A 10 -13.80 0.91 -25.75
CA LEU A 10 -14.46 1.61 -24.63
C LEU A 10 -15.98 1.41 -24.65
N TYR A 11 -16.61 1.50 -25.81
CA TYR A 11 -18.04 1.28 -25.99
C TYR A 11 -18.47 -0.17 -25.69
N ASN A 12 -17.71 -1.14 -26.18
CA ASN A 12 -17.97 -2.56 -25.90
C ASN A 12 -17.72 -2.90 -24.43
N GLY A 13 -16.67 -2.36 -23.82
CA GLY A 13 -16.40 -2.54 -22.39
C GLY A 13 -17.47 -1.91 -21.50
N TYR A 14 -18.05 -0.79 -21.92
CA TYR A 14 -19.17 -0.15 -21.25
C TYR A 14 -20.44 -1.02 -21.24
N PHE A 15 -20.87 -1.53 -22.41
CA PHE A 15 -22.01 -2.45 -22.49
C PHE A 15 -21.76 -3.75 -21.69
N TYR A 16 -20.51 -4.23 -21.71
CA TYR A 16 -20.09 -5.39 -20.94
C TYR A 16 -20.16 -5.17 -19.42
N LEU A 17 -19.71 -4.00 -18.94
CA LEU A 17 -19.80 -3.60 -17.53
C LEU A 17 -21.24 -3.47 -17.04
N ILE A 18 -22.16 -3.00 -17.90
CA ILE A 18 -23.59 -2.91 -17.58
C ILE A 18 -24.28 -4.26 -17.56
N SER A 19 -23.92 -5.17 -18.47
CA SER A 19 -24.59 -6.48 -18.57
C SER A 19 -24.15 -7.49 -17.50
N LEU A 20 -23.11 -7.18 -16.73
CA LEU A 20 -22.47 -8.11 -15.81
C LEU A 20 -23.11 -8.14 -14.41
N LYS A 21 -23.48 -9.34 -13.93
CA LYS A 21 -23.75 -9.56 -12.50
C LYS A 21 -22.44 -9.42 -11.71
N LEU A 22 -22.50 -8.78 -10.53
CA LEU A 22 -21.34 -8.48 -9.69
C LEU A 22 -20.48 -9.72 -9.33
N SER A 23 -21.10 -10.90 -9.26
CA SER A 23 -20.42 -12.18 -9.04
C SER A 23 -19.61 -12.68 -10.24
N GLU A 24 -19.91 -12.23 -11.46
CA GLU A 24 -19.17 -12.58 -12.68
C GLU A 24 -18.08 -11.56 -13.01
N VAL A 25 -18.21 -10.30 -12.56
CA VAL A 25 -17.24 -9.20 -12.78
C VAL A 25 -15.83 -9.59 -12.33
N LEU A 26 -15.70 -10.23 -11.16
CA LEU A 26 -14.40 -10.56 -10.57
C LEU A 26 -13.71 -11.81 -11.17
N SER A 27 -14.45 -12.65 -11.90
CA SER A 27 -13.94 -13.92 -12.47
C SER A 27 -13.71 -13.84 -13.99
N ASN A 28 -14.08 -12.71 -14.62
CA ASN A 28 -14.20 -12.67 -16.06
C ASN A 28 -12.87 -12.36 -16.76
N LYS A 29 -12.36 -13.34 -17.52
CA LYS A 29 -11.24 -13.17 -18.46
C LYS A 29 -11.48 -12.02 -19.44
N GLY A 30 -12.73 -11.70 -19.76
CA GLY A 30 -13.10 -10.57 -20.61
C GLY A 30 -12.79 -9.20 -19.99
N LEU A 31 -12.91 -9.05 -18.66
CA LEU A 31 -12.62 -7.80 -17.96
C LEU A 31 -11.12 -7.55 -17.84
N ILE A 32 -10.36 -8.61 -17.56
CA ILE A 32 -8.89 -8.57 -17.60
C ILE A 32 -8.43 -8.25 -19.03
N GLY A 33 -9.00 -8.92 -20.03
CA GLY A 33 -8.72 -8.63 -21.44
C GLY A 33 -9.01 -7.18 -21.81
N PHE A 34 -10.13 -6.63 -21.34
CA PHE A 34 -10.51 -5.23 -21.55
C PHE A 34 -9.49 -4.26 -20.95
N PHE A 35 -9.08 -4.44 -19.68
CA PHE A 35 -8.06 -3.59 -19.06
C PHE A 35 -6.68 -3.74 -19.71
N VAL A 36 -6.29 -4.96 -20.08
CA VAL A 36 -5.04 -5.22 -20.81
C VAL A 36 -5.03 -4.52 -22.16
N TRP A 37 -6.14 -4.54 -22.91
CA TRP A 37 -6.26 -3.83 -24.18
C TRP A 37 -6.18 -2.32 -24.01
N ILE A 38 -6.91 -1.76 -23.05
CA ILE A 38 -6.83 -0.33 -22.71
C ILE A 38 -5.39 0.07 -22.37
N PHE A 39 -4.73 -0.72 -21.52
CA PHE A 39 -3.35 -0.48 -21.11
C PHE A 39 -2.38 -0.54 -22.29
N LEU A 40 -2.52 -1.53 -23.18
CA LEU A 40 -1.70 -1.64 -24.40
C LEU A 40 -1.91 -0.46 -25.36
N PHE A 41 -3.14 0.04 -25.49
CA PHE A 41 -3.42 1.24 -26.28
C PHE A 41 -2.77 2.48 -25.67
N PHE A 42 -2.86 2.64 -24.36
CA PHE A 42 -2.22 3.76 -23.67
C PHE A 42 -0.70 3.72 -23.77
N ILE A 43 -0.07 2.56 -23.57
CA ILE A 43 1.38 2.41 -23.76
C ILE A 43 1.81 2.89 -25.15
N LYS A 44 1.09 2.51 -26.21
CA LYS A 44 1.43 2.92 -27.57
C LYS A 44 1.33 4.44 -27.75
N ILE A 45 0.28 5.06 -27.23
CA ILE A 45 0.08 6.52 -27.31
C ILE A 45 1.17 7.26 -26.52
N VAL A 46 1.47 6.81 -25.30
CA VAL A 46 2.50 7.42 -24.46
C VAL A 46 3.89 7.26 -25.07
N LEU A 47 4.26 6.07 -25.53
CA LEU A 47 5.56 5.83 -26.15
C LEU A 47 5.75 6.68 -27.41
N LEU A 48 4.74 6.77 -28.28
CA LEU A 48 4.79 7.58 -29.49
C LEU A 48 4.98 9.06 -29.14
N ASN A 49 4.15 9.61 -28.25
CA ASN A 49 4.22 11.02 -27.87
C ASN A 49 5.52 11.35 -27.12
N ASN A 50 6.05 10.42 -26.33
CA ASN A 50 7.32 10.61 -25.63
C ASN A 50 8.51 10.62 -26.61
N HIS A 51 8.50 9.73 -27.61
CA HIS A 51 9.49 9.75 -28.68
C HIS A 51 9.44 11.06 -29.48
N CYS A 52 8.25 11.52 -29.86
CA CYS A 52 8.10 12.81 -30.55
C CYS A 52 8.57 13.98 -29.67
N THR A 53 8.26 13.97 -28.37
CA THR A 53 8.68 15.03 -27.45
C THR A 53 10.20 15.06 -27.25
N LYS A 54 10.83 13.88 -27.14
CA LYS A 54 12.29 13.78 -27.06
C LYS A 54 12.95 14.32 -28.33
N PHE A 55 12.41 13.97 -29.49
CA PHE A 55 12.87 14.49 -30.78
C PHE A 55 12.74 16.02 -30.86
N TYR A 56 11.63 16.60 -30.42
CA TYR A 56 11.49 18.07 -30.39
C TYR A 56 12.52 18.74 -29.49
N ARG A 57 12.81 18.17 -28.31
CA ARG A 57 13.86 18.68 -27.42
C ARG A 57 15.24 18.61 -28.07
N GLU A 58 15.55 17.52 -28.77
CA GLU A 58 16.83 17.39 -29.49
C GLU A 58 16.96 18.43 -30.62
N ILE A 59 15.88 18.73 -31.34
CA ILE A 59 15.86 19.79 -32.35
C ILE A 59 16.03 21.17 -31.73
N GLU A 60 15.36 21.45 -30.61
CA GLU A 60 15.47 22.71 -29.89
C GLU A 60 16.90 22.93 -29.38
N LEU A 61 17.52 21.91 -28.79
CA LEU A 61 18.93 21.94 -28.38
C LEU A 61 19.87 22.16 -29.57
N THR A 62 19.65 21.47 -30.68
CA THR A 62 20.46 21.65 -31.90
C THR A 62 20.33 23.08 -32.44
N THR A 63 19.14 23.65 -32.40
CA THR A 63 18.88 25.04 -32.83
C THR A 63 19.60 26.05 -31.93
N HIS A 64 19.57 25.84 -30.61
CA HIS A 64 20.29 26.69 -29.64
C HIS A 64 21.81 26.62 -29.84
N LEU A 65 22.37 25.42 -29.98
CA LEU A 65 23.80 25.22 -30.21
C LEU A 65 24.28 25.86 -31.52
N LEU A 66 23.46 25.79 -32.57
CA LEU A 66 23.76 26.46 -33.85
C LEU A 66 23.67 27.99 -33.77
N GLN A 67 22.87 28.54 -32.85
CA GLN A 67 22.79 29.98 -32.60
C GLN A 67 23.99 30.50 -31.80
N GLU A 68 24.50 29.71 -30.86
CA GLU A 68 25.66 30.06 -30.03
C GLU A 68 27.01 29.83 -30.72
N LEU A 69 27.03 29.09 -31.83
CA LEU A 69 28.22 28.82 -32.61
C LEU A 69 28.82 30.13 -33.15
N ASP A 70 30.02 30.48 -32.69
CA ASP A 70 30.66 31.74 -33.05
C ASP A 70 31.16 31.70 -34.51
N ILE A 71 30.33 32.25 -35.40
CA ILE A 71 30.42 32.13 -36.86
C ILE A 71 31.67 32.82 -37.44
N CYS A 72 32.42 33.58 -36.63
CA CYS A 72 33.52 34.42 -37.08
C CYS A 72 34.77 33.65 -37.55
N TYR A 73 34.92 32.37 -37.17
CA TYR A 73 36.08 31.53 -37.53
C TYR A 73 35.78 30.47 -38.60
N LEU A 74 34.55 30.41 -39.11
CA LEU A 74 34.14 29.47 -40.15
C LEU A 74 34.38 30.04 -41.55
N ASP A 75 34.77 29.18 -42.49
CA ASP A 75 34.83 29.53 -43.91
C ASP A 75 33.46 30.02 -44.42
N ASN A 76 33.46 30.97 -45.35
CA ASN A 76 32.26 31.64 -45.85
C ASN A 76 31.25 30.65 -46.46
N SER A 77 31.72 29.55 -47.04
CA SER A 77 30.87 28.46 -47.55
C SER A 77 30.10 27.77 -46.41
N ILE A 78 30.80 27.37 -45.34
CA ILE A 78 30.20 26.62 -44.22
C ILE A 78 29.28 27.54 -43.40
N LYS A 79 29.67 28.80 -43.24
CA LYS A 79 28.83 29.85 -42.62
C LYS A 79 27.48 29.99 -43.31
N ASN A 80 27.47 30.06 -44.64
CA ASN A 80 26.24 30.22 -45.41
C ASN A 80 25.34 28.98 -45.30
N GLU A 81 25.91 27.77 -45.31
CA GLU A 81 25.16 26.53 -45.11
C GLU A 81 24.53 26.44 -43.71
N ILE A 82 25.29 26.76 -42.65
CA ILE A 82 24.79 26.79 -41.27
C ILE A 82 23.66 27.82 -41.12
N GLN A 83 23.81 29.01 -41.71
CA GLN A 83 22.77 30.04 -41.67
C GLN A 83 21.51 29.64 -42.43
N GLN A 84 21.65 28.99 -43.60
CA GLN A 84 20.50 28.46 -44.35
C GLN A 84 19.79 27.35 -43.58
N PHE A 85 20.53 26.45 -42.94
CA PHE A 85 19.97 25.37 -42.13
C PHE A 85 19.26 25.90 -40.87
N LEU A 86 19.86 26.87 -40.17
CA LEU A 86 19.24 27.53 -39.01
C LEU A 86 17.95 28.25 -39.42
N LEU A 87 17.96 28.96 -40.56
CA LEU A 87 16.79 29.64 -41.08
C LEU A 87 15.66 28.66 -41.42
N GLN A 88 15.98 27.48 -41.97
CA GLN A 88 15.01 26.42 -42.23
C GLN A 88 14.40 25.85 -40.94
N LEU A 89 15.20 25.64 -39.90
CA LEU A 89 14.72 25.18 -38.59
C LEU A 89 13.80 26.19 -37.90
N LEU A 90 14.10 27.48 -38.03
CA LEU A 90 13.30 28.57 -37.42
C LEU A 90 11.99 28.85 -38.17
N LEU A 91 12.02 28.84 -39.51
CA LEU A 91 10.83 29.10 -40.33
C LEU A 91 9.88 27.89 -40.39
N HIS A 92 10.43 26.67 -40.32
CA HIS A 92 9.65 25.43 -40.37
C HIS A 92 10.00 24.52 -39.20
N PRO A 93 9.45 24.78 -38.00
CA PRO A 93 9.70 23.93 -36.85
C PRO A 93 9.17 22.51 -37.12
N PHE A 94 10.07 21.52 -37.04
CA PHE A 94 9.73 20.12 -37.22
C PHE A 94 8.74 19.67 -36.15
N LYS A 95 7.46 19.59 -36.52
CA LYS A 95 6.37 19.12 -35.68
C LYS A 95 5.68 17.96 -36.37
N PHE A 96 5.68 16.79 -35.73
CA PHE A 96 4.87 15.68 -36.19
C PHE A 96 3.41 15.99 -35.88
N THR A 97 2.60 16.05 -36.94
CA THR A 97 1.16 16.26 -36.81
C THR A 97 0.41 15.02 -37.26
N ALA A 98 -0.66 14.69 -36.55
CA ALA A 98 -1.58 13.62 -36.92
C ALA A 98 -3.00 14.20 -36.90
N GLY A 99 -3.64 14.29 -38.07
CA GLY A 99 -5.01 14.81 -38.19
C GLY A 99 -5.19 16.25 -37.69
N GLY A 100 -4.16 17.10 -37.82
CA GLY A 100 -4.17 18.49 -37.35
C GLY A 100 -3.70 18.70 -35.90
N TYR A 101 -3.44 17.63 -35.15
CA TYR A 101 -2.93 17.71 -33.78
C TYR A 101 -1.41 17.48 -33.73
N ILE A 102 -0.72 18.24 -32.87
CA ILE A 102 0.74 18.10 -32.66
C ILE A 102 0.99 16.95 -31.68
N LEU A 103 1.67 15.89 -32.14
CA LEU A 103 2.03 14.73 -31.33
C LEU A 103 3.08 15.12 -30.29
N SER A 104 2.69 15.24 -29.02
CA SER A 104 3.55 15.67 -27.92
C SER A 104 3.05 15.12 -26.58
N ASN A 105 3.87 15.18 -25.55
CA ASN A 105 3.45 14.82 -24.19
C ASN A 105 2.27 15.68 -23.71
N LYS A 106 2.18 16.94 -24.17
CA LYS A 106 1.01 17.81 -23.92
C LYS A 106 -0.29 17.22 -24.47
N LEU A 107 -0.28 16.69 -25.69
CA LEU A 107 -1.43 16.00 -26.28
C LEU A 107 -1.83 14.76 -25.47
N SER A 108 -0.86 14.02 -24.93
CA SER A 108 -1.16 12.89 -24.03
C SER A 108 -1.90 13.38 -22.78
N THR A 109 -1.38 14.42 -22.12
CA THR A 109 -1.98 14.96 -20.90
C THR A 109 -3.41 15.44 -21.11
N GLU A 110 -3.67 16.17 -22.20
CA GLU A 110 -5.02 16.66 -22.55
C GLU A 110 -5.98 15.50 -22.90
N PHE A 111 -5.48 14.50 -23.63
CA PHE A 111 -6.25 13.30 -23.99
C PHE A 111 -6.62 12.46 -22.76
N PHE A 112 -5.68 12.22 -21.85
CA PHE A 112 -5.94 11.51 -20.61
C PHE A 112 -6.86 12.31 -19.68
N GLY A 113 -6.67 13.62 -19.61
CA GLY A 113 -7.53 14.52 -18.82
C GLY A 113 -8.99 14.41 -19.25
N THR A 114 -9.26 14.55 -20.55
CA THR A 114 -10.62 14.41 -21.08
C THR A 114 -11.20 13.01 -20.89
N LEU A 115 -10.42 11.96 -21.12
CA LEU A 115 -10.87 10.57 -20.93
C LEU A 115 -11.21 10.26 -19.47
N ILE A 116 -10.42 10.77 -18.52
CA ILE A 116 -10.70 10.69 -17.09
C ILE A 116 -11.96 11.47 -16.73
N THR A 117 -12.14 12.69 -17.23
CA THR A 117 -13.35 13.48 -16.97
C THR A 117 -14.60 12.75 -17.47
N TYR A 118 -14.56 12.19 -18.69
CA TYR A 118 -15.66 11.39 -19.21
C TYR A 118 -15.93 10.15 -18.35
N LEU A 119 -14.90 9.39 -17.97
CA LEU A 119 -15.05 8.23 -17.08
C LEU A 119 -15.64 8.61 -15.73
N VAL A 120 -15.19 9.70 -15.10
CA VAL A 120 -15.70 10.16 -13.80
C VAL A 120 -17.16 10.53 -13.88
N VAL A 121 -17.56 11.31 -14.89
CA VAL A 121 -18.97 11.67 -15.13
C VAL A 121 -19.81 10.42 -15.38
N PHE A 122 -19.28 9.44 -16.13
CA PHE A 122 -19.97 8.20 -16.43
C PHE A 122 -20.15 7.28 -15.21
N ILE A 123 -19.10 7.17 -14.38
CA ILE A 123 -19.11 6.38 -13.14
C ILE A 123 -20.10 6.99 -12.14
N GLN A 124 -20.08 8.32 -12.00
CA GLN A 124 -20.93 9.05 -11.06
C GLN A 124 -22.43 8.94 -11.37
N ILE A 125 -22.83 8.97 -12.64
CA ILE A 125 -24.25 9.10 -13.02
C ILE A 125 -25.05 7.78 -12.93
N ASN A 126 -24.46 6.62 -13.24
CA ASN A 126 -25.24 5.37 -13.35
C ASN A 126 -24.76 4.22 -12.46
N THR A 127 -23.47 4.17 -12.11
CA THR A 127 -22.92 2.99 -11.42
C THR A 127 -22.93 3.13 -9.90
N ILE A 128 -22.66 4.31 -9.35
CA ILE A 128 -22.56 4.49 -7.89
C ILE A 128 -23.90 4.24 -7.19
N GLU A 129 -25.01 4.72 -7.74
CA GLU A 129 -26.32 4.57 -7.09
C GLU A 129 -26.86 3.13 -7.19
N ALA A 130 -26.71 2.48 -8.35
CA ALA A 130 -27.02 1.07 -8.53
C ALA A 130 -26.13 0.16 -7.68
N PHE A 131 -24.83 0.45 -7.60
CA PHE A 131 -23.86 -0.28 -6.78
C PHE A 131 -24.12 -0.09 -5.28
N LYS A 132 -24.38 1.14 -4.85
CA LYS A 132 -24.78 1.46 -3.47
C LYS A 132 -26.05 0.72 -3.08
N LYS A 133 -27.08 0.72 -3.94
CA LYS A 133 -28.33 -0.02 -3.72
C LYS A 133 -28.08 -1.52 -3.62
N LYS A 134 -27.23 -2.09 -4.49
CA LYS A 134 -26.92 -3.53 -4.53
C LYS A 134 -26.07 -3.99 -3.34
N ILE A 135 -25.11 -3.18 -2.89
CA ILE A 135 -24.29 -3.43 -1.70
C ILE A 135 -25.12 -3.30 -0.43
N LEU A 136 -25.92 -2.24 -0.29
CA LEU A 136 -26.74 -2.01 0.91
C LEU A 136 -27.90 -3.02 1.03
N ALA A 137 -28.38 -3.53 -0.10
CA ALA A 137 -29.40 -4.58 -0.15
C ALA A 137 -28.82 -5.99 0.03
N TRP A 138 -27.50 -6.18 0.05
CA TRP A 138 -26.92 -7.50 0.22
C TRP A 138 -27.05 -7.97 1.67
N THR A 139 -27.64 -9.15 1.86
CA THR A 139 -27.82 -9.81 3.14
C THR A 139 -26.97 -11.08 3.18
N PRO A 140 -25.82 -11.07 3.89
CA PRO A 140 -25.00 -12.26 4.02
C PRO A 140 -25.69 -13.31 4.89
N GLU A 141 -25.79 -14.54 4.38
CA GLU A 141 -26.40 -15.68 5.09
C GLU A 141 -25.40 -16.44 5.97
N THR A 142 -24.09 -16.25 5.74
CA THR A 142 -23.02 -16.94 6.45
C THR A 142 -21.99 -15.96 6.98
N GLN A 143 -21.25 -16.38 8.01
CA GLN A 143 -20.12 -15.61 8.53
C GLN A 143 -19.00 -15.47 7.47
N TYR A 144 -18.86 -16.45 6.58
CA TYR A 144 -17.96 -16.31 5.45
C TYR A 144 -18.40 -15.18 4.50
N ALA A 145 -19.70 -15.12 4.18
CA ALA A 145 -20.25 -14.08 3.31
C ALA A 145 -20.07 -12.68 3.91
N SER A 146 -20.24 -12.51 5.22
CA SER A 146 -20.06 -11.21 5.87
C SER A 146 -18.62 -10.69 5.77
N LEU A 147 -17.63 -11.57 5.62
CA LEU A 147 -16.21 -11.25 5.49
C LEU A 147 -15.70 -11.19 4.04
N ILE A 148 -16.54 -11.43 3.03
CA ILE A 148 -16.12 -11.45 1.62
C ILE A 148 -15.29 -10.22 1.20
N PRO A 149 -15.61 -8.97 1.59
CA PRO A 149 -14.82 -7.80 1.17
C PRO A 149 -13.34 -7.88 1.56
N ILE A 150 -13.05 -8.27 2.80
CA ILE A 150 -11.67 -8.38 3.27
C ILE A 150 -10.97 -9.60 2.65
N ILE A 151 -11.71 -10.68 2.39
CA ILE A 151 -11.20 -11.87 1.71
C ILE A 151 -10.74 -11.53 0.29
N ILE A 152 -11.60 -10.87 -0.49
CA ILE A 152 -11.31 -10.46 -1.87
C ILE A 152 -10.11 -9.51 -1.90
N ILE A 153 -10.05 -8.52 -1.01
CA ILE A 153 -8.91 -7.59 -0.97
C ILE A 153 -7.61 -8.33 -0.66
N ASN A 154 -7.61 -9.27 0.29
CA ASN A 154 -6.41 -10.07 0.57
C ASN A 154 -5.98 -10.94 -0.61
N GLU A 155 -6.93 -11.50 -1.36
CA GLU A 155 -6.63 -12.24 -2.60
C GLU A 155 -6.00 -11.33 -3.67
N ILE A 156 -6.54 -10.13 -3.87
CA ILE A 156 -5.99 -9.13 -4.80
C ILE A 156 -4.56 -8.73 -4.42
N PHE A 157 -4.24 -8.60 -3.14
CA PHE A 157 -2.89 -8.25 -2.70
C PHE A 157 -1.96 -9.47 -2.53
N GLY A 158 -2.41 -10.66 -2.93
CA GLY A 158 -1.62 -11.89 -2.82
C GLY A 158 -1.42 -12.39 -1.38
N LEU A 159 -2.12 -11.83 -0.41
CA LEU A 159 -2.09 -12.23 1.01
C LEU A 159 -2.94 -13.47 1.30
N ARG A 160 -3.64 -14.01 0.31
CA ARG A 160 -4.48 -15.20 0.45
C ARG A 160 -4.56 -15.97 -0.87
N ILE A 161 -4.76 -17.30 -0.78
CA ILE A 161 -5.05 -18.15 -1.95
C ILE A 161 -6.45 -17.83 -2.48
N PHE A 162 -6.56 -17.66 -3.80
CA PHE A 162 -7.82 -17.47 -4.51
C PHE A 162 -8.80 -18.62 -4.24
N GLU A 163 -10.02 -18.25 -3.84
CA GLU A 163 -11.11 -19.18 -3.58
C GLU A 163 -12.20 -19.05 -4.65
N LEU A 164 -12.27 -20.03 -5.57
CA LEU A 164 -13.30 -20.06 -6.61
C LEU A 164 -14.31 -21.17 -6.32
N LYS A 165 -15.59 -20.80 -6.16
CA LYS A 165 -16.69 -21.74 -5.84
C LYS A 165 -16.39 -22.63 -4.61
N GLY A 166 -15.74 -22.07 -3.59
CA GLY A 166 -15.38 -22.78 -2.35
C GLY A 166 -14.15 -23.70 -2.43
N ARG A 167 -13.50 -23.80 -3.60
CA ARG A 167 -12.26 -24.56 -3.80
C ARG A 167 -11.05 -23.63 -3.89
N LEU A 168 -9.98 -24.00 -3.20
CA LEU A 168 -8.71 -23.25 -3.19
C LEU A 168 -7.94 -23.51 -4.50
N GLN A 169 -7.52 -22.44 -5.15
CA GLN A 169 -6.80 -22.47 -6.42
C GLN A 169 -5.30 -22.22 -6.18
N TYR A 170 -4.60 -23.19 -5.59
CA TYR A 170 -3.18 -23.06 -5.21
C TYR A 170 -2.30 -22.68 -6.41
N GLY A 171 -2.44 -23.36 -7.55
CA GLY A 171 -1.59 -23.13 -8.73
C GLY A 171 -1.65 -21.69 -9.25
N TRP A 172 -2.86 -21.16 -9.45
CA TRP A 172 -3.07 -19.77 -9.89
C TRP A 172 -2.59 -18.77 -8.86
N SER A 173 -2.83 -19.04 -7.58
CA SER A 173 -2.47 -18.11 -6.49
C SER A 173 -0.97 -18.02 -6.27
N ILE A 174 -0.26 -19.16 -6.30
CA ILE A 174 1.20 -19.21 -6.18
C ILE A 174 1.83 -18.51 -7.39
N THR A 175 1.35 -18.80 -8.60
CA THR A 175 1.84 -18.14 -9.82
C THR A 175 1.64 -16.63 -9.76
N TYR A 176 0.45 -16.18 -9.33
CA TYR A 176 0.13 -14.78 -9.14
C TYR A 176 1.04 -14.12 -8.09
N ALA A 177 1.19 -14.74 -6.91
CA ALA A 177 2.08 -14.25 -5.85
C ALA A 177 3.53 -14.14 -6.33
N SER A 178 4.04 -15.13 -7.06
CA SER A 178 5.38 -15.08 -7.66
C SER A 178 5.52 -13.93 -8.66
N ILE A 179 4.54 -13.72 -9.53
CA ILE A 179 4.53 -12.59 -10.48
C ILE A 179 4.55 -11.26 -9.72
N CYS A 180 3.70 -11.10 -8.69
CA CYS A 180 3.66 -9.89 -7.87
C CYS A 180 5.01 -9.62 -7.20
N ILE A 181 5.66 -10.64 -6.64
CA ILE A 181 6.98 -10.53 -6.00
C ILE A 181 8.06 -10.12 -7.02
N ILE A 182 8.08 -10.75 -8.21
CA ILE A 182 9.05 -10.44 -9.27
C ILE A 182 8.85 -9.00 -9.76
N LEU A 183 7.61 -8.64 -10.12
CA LEU A 183 7.28 -7.29 -10.59
C LEU A 183 7.69 -6.25 -9.54
N TYR A 184 7.32 -6.48 -8.29
CA TYR A 184 7.65 -5.57 -7.19
C TYR A 184 9.16 -5.40 -7.01
N THR A 185 9.94 -6.48 -7.09
CA THR A 185 11.40 -6.43 -6.97
C THR A 185 12.04 -5.67 -8.13
N VAL A 186 11.57 -5.91 -9.37
CA VAL A 186 12.05 -5.21 -10.57
C VAL A 186 11.73 -3.72 -10.50
N PHE A 187 10.50 -3.37 -10.12
CA PHE A 187 10.09 -1.97 -9.97
C PHE A 187 10.91 -1.26 -8.90
N LEU A 188 11.07 -1.88 -7.73
CA LEU A 188 11.78 -1.25 -6.63
C LEU A 188 13.28 -1.10 -6.94
N ASN A 189 13.89 -2.07 -7.62
CA ASN A 189 15.26 -1.93 -8.12
C ASN A 189 15.39 -0.79 -9.15
N THR A 190 14.38 -0.58 -10.00
CA THR A 190 14.37 0.54 -10.96
C THR A 190 14.27 1.89 -10.26
N ILE A 191 13.44 2.00 -9.21
CA ILE A 191 13.30 3.20 -8.39
C ILE A 191 14.62 3.53 -7.68
N ILE A 192 15.21 2.51 -7.05
CA ILE A 192 16.54 2.54 -6.45
C ILE A 192 17.53 3.14 -7.46
N ILE A 193 17.67 2.57 -8.66
CA ILE A 193 18.64 3.05 -9.66
C ILE A 193 18.36 4.50 -10.12
N THR A 194 17.10 4.89 -10.27
CA THR A 194 16.72 6.19 -10.82
C THR A 194 16.98 7.33 -9.84
N ASN A 195 16.69 7.13 -8.55
CA ASN A 195 16.73 8.19 -7.54
C ASN A 195 18.15 8.58 -7.07
N TYR A 196 19.16 7.73 -7.31
CA TYR A 196 20.50 7.91 -6.69
C TYR A 196 21.44 8.92 -7.35
N LYS A 197 21.08 9.53 -8.50
CA LYS A 197 22.06 10.37 -9.21
C LYS A 197 22.58 11.56 -8.38
N ASN A 198 21.88 11.98 -7.32
CA ASN A 198 22.21 13.19 -6.54
C ASN A 198 22.22 12.98 -5.00
N TRP A 199 22.23 11.76 -4.48
CA TRP A 199 22.08 11.52 -3.02
C TRP A 199 23.42 11.46 -2.27
N LEU A 200 23.41 11.87 -0.99
CA LEU A 200 24.55 11.69 -0.10
C LEU A 200 24.71 10.20 0.26
N ALA A 201 25.94 9.73 0.44
CA ALA A 201 26.26 8.31 0.66
C ALA A 201 25.49 7.68 1.85
N TYR A 202 25.26 8.43 2.94
CA TYR A 202 24.50 7.90 4.08
C TYR A 202 23.00 7.75 3.78
N GLN A 203 22.40 8.66 3.01
CA GLN A 203 21.00 8.59 2.59
C GLN A 203 20.81 7.40 1.65
N GLU A 204 21.75 7.19 0.73
CA GLU A 204 21.76 6.05 -0.18
C GLU A 204 21.79 4.72 0.59
N ILE A 205 22.72 4.56 1.54
CA ILE A 205 22.84 3.34 2.35
C ILE A 205 21.56 3.10 3.16
N SER A 206 21.06 4.12 3.84
CA SER A 206 19.85 4.06 4.67
C SER A 206 18.62 3.66 3.85
N TYR A 207 18.45 4.26 2.67
CA TYR A 207 17.32 3.95 1.79
C TYR A 207 17.43 2.58 1.14
N LYS A 208 18.64 2.14 0.72
CA LYS A 208 18.87 0.76 0.26
C LYS A 208 18.49 -0.24 1.34
N LEU A 209 19.00 -0.04 2.55
CA LEU A 209 18.70 -0.93 3.69
C LEU A 209 17.19 -1.00 3.96
N THR A 210 16.53 0.15 4.06
CA THR A 210 15.09 0.25 4.28
C THR A 210 14.29 -0.44 3.17
N SER A 211 14.69 -0.21 1.92
CA SER A 211 14.07 -0.82 0.74
C SER A 211 14.20 -2.34 0.72
N TYR A 212 15.39 -2.88 1.04
CA TYR A 212 15.61 -4.32 1.11
C TYR A 212 14.83 -4.97 2.25
N ILE A 213 14.79 -4.33 3.43
CA ILE A 213 13.97 -4.80 4.57
C ILE A 213 12.50 -4.86 4.15
N ASN A 214 11.98 -3.80 3.53
CA ASN A 214 10.60 -3.78 3.03
C ASN A 214 10.34 -4.88 1.99
N ILE A 215 11.29 -5.15 1.09
CA ILE A 215 11.15 -6.24 0.12
C ILE A 215 11.03 -7.59 0.81
N ILE A 216 11.97 -7.89 1.71
CA ILE A 216 11.98 -9.15 2.46
C ILE A 216 10.69 -9.29 3.26
N CYS A 217 10.25 -8.24 3.96
CA CYS A 217 9.03 -8.26 4.74
C CYS A 217 7.80 -8.51 3.86
N VAL A 218 7.65 -7.88 2.68
CA VAL A 218 6.51 -8.15 1.78
C VAL A 218 6.51 -9.57 1.26
N MET A 219 7.67 -10.08 0.81
CA MET A 219 7.78 -11.45 0.32
C MET A 219 7.36 -12.44 1.40
N MET A 220 7.85 -12.26 2.62
CA MET A 220 7.48 -13.09 3.77
C MET A 220 6.00 -12.92 4.13
N PHE A 221 5.44 -11.71 4.03
CA PHE A 221 4.02 -11.43 4.27
C PHE A 221 3.11 -12.18 3.30
N ILE A 222 3.43 -12.16 2.01
CA ILE A 222 2.70 -12.88 0.95
C ILE A 222 2.77 -14.39 1.22
N VAL A 223 3.96 -14.93 1.47
CA VAL A 223 4.15 -16.36 1.78
C VAL A 223 3.36 -16.77 3.02
N LEU A 224 3.48 -16.03 4.12
CA LEU A 224 2.74 -16.30 5.35
C LEU A 224 1.23 -16.16 5.15
N GLY A 225 0.77 -15.20 4.35
CA GLY A 225 -0.65 -15.01 4.05
C GLY A 225 -1.25 -16.19 3.28
N VAL A 226 -0.51 -16.69 2.28
CA VAL A 226 -0.84 -17.91 1.55
C VAL A 226 -0.91 -19.10 2.52
N MET A 227 0.11 -19.30 3.36
CA MET A 227 0.14 -20.38 4.36
C MET A 227 -1.01 -20.30 5.37
N ASN A 228 -1.38 -19.09 5.78
CA ASN A 228 -2.43 -18.84 6.77
C ASN A 228 -3.85 -19.01 6.20
N THR A 229 -4.02 -19.15 4.88
CA THR A 229 -5.35 -19.22 4.25
C THR A 229 -6.21 -20.33 4.82
N GLU A 230 -5.66 -21.53 5.02
CA GLU A 230 -6.39 -22.67 5.60
C GLU A 230 -6.77 -22.41 7.06
N CYS A 231 -5.86 -21.79 7.81
CA CYS A 231 -6.08 -21.44 9.20
C CYS A 231 -7.21 -20.43 9.34
N SER A 232 -7.21 -19.36 8.54
CA SER A 232 -8.26 -18.35 8.52
C SER A 232 -9.61 -18.96 8.11
N ARG A 233 -9.67 -19.89 7.15
CA ARG A 233 -10.91 -20.63 6.82
C ARG A 233 -11.41 -21.46 7.99
N LYS A 234 -10.51 -22.13 8.72
CA LYS A 234 -10.87 -22.91 9.91
C LYS A 234 -11.45 -22.03 11.01
N ILE A 235 -10.88 -20.84 11.22
CA ILE A 235 -11.41 -19.83 12.17
C ILE A 235 -12.82 -19.42 11.75
N ILE A 236 -13.02 -19.00 10.49
CA ILE A 236 -14.32 -18.55 9.99
C ILE A 236 -15.40 -19.62 10.14
N ARG A 237 -15.10 -20.87 9.75
CA ARG A 237 -16.05 -22.00 9.90
C ARG A 237 -16.40 -22.29 11.34
N ARG A 238 -15.45 -22.11 12.27
CA ARG A 238 -15.70 -22.29 13.71
C ARG A 238 -16.58 -21.18 14.25
N CYS A 239 -16.32 -19.91 13.90
CA CYS A 239 -17.22 -18.80 14.23
C CYS A 239 -18.64 -19.07 13.74
N GLU A 240 -18.80 -19.51 12.49
CA GLU A 240 -20.11 -19.84 11.93
C GLU A 240 -20.82 -20.98 12.68
N GLN A 241 -20.09 -22.04 13.07
CA GLN A 241 -20.65 -23.12 13.88
C GLN A 241 -21.14 -22.62 15.25
N ILE A 242 -20.39 -21.70 15.87
CA ILE A 242 -20.78 -21.12 17.16
C ILE A 242 -22.02 -20.25 17.00
N ASP A 243 -22.06 -19.40 15.97
CA ASP A 243 -23.23 -18.56 15.70
C ASP A 243 -24.49 -19.40 15.41
N ASN A 244 -24.35 -20.55 14.72
CA ASN A 244 -25.43 -21.51 14.52
C ASN A 244 -25.92 -22.12 15.84
N SER A 245 -25.00 -22.45 16.75
CA SER A 245 -25.37 -22.94 18.09
C SER A 245 -26.07 -21.84 18.90
N LEU A 246 -25.59 -20.60 18.86
CA LEU A 246 -26.19 -19.46 19.56
C LEU A 246 -27.58 -19.12 19.05
N GLU A 247 -27.82 -19.26 17.75
CA GLU A 247 -29.15 -19.12 17.15
C GLU A 247 -30.15 -20.13 17.74
N SER A 248 -29.70 -21.35 18.03
CA SER A 248 -30.55 -22.35 18.71
C SER A 248 -30.92 -21.96 20.15
N PHE A 249 -30.15 -21.08 20.79
CA PHE A 249 -30.45 -20.47 22.08
C PHE A 249 -31.23 -19.14 21.97
N GLY A 250 -31.67 -18.76 20.77
CA GLY A 250 -32.44 -17.54 20.52
C GLY A 250 -31.61 -16.27 20.31
N VAL A 251 -30.28 -16.39 20.13
CA VAL A 251 -29.42 -15.25 19.80
C VAL A 251 -29.44 -15.02 18.28
N GLU A 252 -29.95 -13.86 17.85
CA GLU A 252 -30.06 -13.56 16.42
C GLU A 252 -28.69 -13.37 15.74
N LYS A 253 -28.51 -13.98 14.57
CA LYS A 253 -27.33 -13.80 13.73
C LYS A 253 -27.34 -12.44 13.06
N ASN A 254 -26.37 -11.59 13.37
CA ASN A 254 -26.28 -10.25 12.79
C ASN A 254 -25.15 -10.11 11.74
N TYR A 255 -25.13 -11.00 10.74
CA TYR A 255 -24.11 -10.98 9.69
C TYR A 255 -24.14 -9.73 8.82
N ARG A 256 -25.31 -9.10 8.66
CA ARG A 256 -25.42 -7.83 7.94
C ARG A 256 -24.66 -6.71 8.64
N LYS A 257 -24.78 -6.59 9.97
CA LYS A 257 -24.01 -5.62 10.75
C LYS A 257 -22.51 -5.89 10.63
N THR A 258 -22.09 -7.16 10.71
CA THR A 258 -20.69 -7.56 10.50
C THR A 258 -20.17 -7.12 9.13
N TYR A 259 -20.91 -7.40 8.06
CA TYR A 259 -20.55 -6.99 6.71
C TYR A 259 -20.38 -5.47 6.57
N LEU A 260 -21.35 -4.70 7.08
CA LEU A 260 -21.30 -3.24 7.00
C LEU A 260 -20.15 -2.66 7.82
N GLU A 261 -19.84 -3.22 8.98
CA GLU A 261 -18.69 -2.82 9.80
C GLU A 261 -17.36 -3.11 9.08
N VAL A 262 -17.19 -4.30 8.49
CA VAL A 262 -16.00 -4.64 7.70
C VAL A 262 -15.85 -3.72 6.50
N LEU A 263 -16.94 -3.48 5.75
CA LEU A 263 -16.93 -2.59 4.61
C LEU A 263 -16.57 -1.15 5.02
N LYS A 264 -17.19 -0.64 6.10
CA LYS A 264 -16.90 0.69 6.65
C LYS A 264 -15.43 0.81 7.06
N THR A 265 -14.89 -0.18 7.77
CA THR A 265 -13.48 -0.21 8.16
C THR A 265 -12.57 -0.19 6.95
N LEU A 266 -12.83 -1.01 5.93
CA LEU A 266 -12.04 -1.03 4.68
C LEU A 266 -12.08 0.32 3.95
N VAL A 267 -13.27 0.92 3.81
CA VAL A 267 -13.42 2.23 3.14
C VAL A 267 -12.65 3.30 3.91
N ILE A 268 -12.83 3.40 5.23
CA ILE A 268 -12.13 4.39 6.06
C ILE A 268 -10.61 4.19 5.95
N THR A 269 -10.10 2.97 6.09
CA THR A 269 -8.67 2.69 5.97
C THR A 269 -8.15 3.03 4.57
N SER A 270 -8.89 2.72 3.51
CA SER A 270 -8.48 3.06 2.14
C SER A 270 -8.39 4.57 1.92
N VAL A 271 -9.36 5.35 2.43
CA VAL A 271 -9.34 6.81 2.34
C VAL A 271 -8.16 7.39 3.10
N ILE A 272 -7.86 6.87 4.30
CA ILE A 272 -6.71 7.31 5.10
C ILE A 272 -5.40 7.04 4.36
N ILE A 273 -5.22 5.82 3.82
CA ILE A 273 -4.02 5.46 3.06
C ILE A 273 -3.87 6.37 1.84
N ILE A 274 -4.92 6.54 1.03
CA ILE A 274 -4.89 7.41 -0.17
C ILE A 274 -4.57 8.85 0.21
N THR A 275 -5.11 9.36 1.32
CA THR A 275 -4.84 10.72 1.81
C THR A 275 -3.38 10.88 2.22
N ILE A 276 -2.82 9.91 2.95
CA ILE A 276 -1.40 9.90 3.34
C ILE A 276 -0.50 9.87 2.11
N ILE A 277 -0.79 8.99 1.15
CA ILE A 277 -0.05 8.87 -0.11
C ILE A 277 -0.09 10.19 -0.90
N SER A 278 -1.27 10.78 -1.01
CA SER A 278 -1.47 12.05 -1.73
C SER A 278 -0.73 13.20 -1.05
N LEU A 279 -0.78 13.26 0.29
CA LEU A 279 -0.05 14.26 1.08
C LEU A 279 1.46 14.11 0.91
N HIS A 280 1.99 12.88 1.03
CA HIS A 280 3.41 12.63 0.82
C HIS A 280 3.83 13.01 -0.60
N ASN A 281 3.08 12.58 -1.63
CA ASN A 281 3.40 12.94 -3.01
C ASN A 281 3.34 14.45 -3.25
N TYR A 282 2.39 15.16 -2.64
CA TYR A 282 2.33 16.63 -2.73
C TYR A 282 3.58 17.28 -2.16
N VAL A 283 4.01 16.84 -0.96
CA VAL A 283 5.21 17.37 -0.29
C VAL A 283 6.48 17.05 -1.07
N THR A 284 6.66 15.80 -1.50
CA THR A 284 7.91 15.29 -2.08
C THR A 284 8.05 15.58 -3.58
N SER A 285 7.02 16.12 -4.24
CA SER A 285 7.04 16.25 -5.71
C SER A 285 8.00 17.31 -6.26
N ASN A 286 8.86 16.85 -7.17
CA ASN A 286 9.34 17.54 -8.36
C ASN A 286 8.60 16.96 -9.58
N GLU A 287 8.24 17.78 -10.56
CA GLU A 287 7.21 17.51 -11.59
C GLU A 287 7.38 16.24 -12.48
N GLN A 288 8.50 15.50 -12.41
CA GLN A 288 8.82 14.41 -13.37
C GLN A 288 8.72 12.96 -12.85
N GLU A 289 8.48 12.68 -11.56
CA GLU A 289 8.60 11.31 -11.00
C GLU A 289 7.32 10.71 -10.35
N TYR A 290 6.15 11.28 -10.61
CA TYR A 290 4.91 10.88 -9.94
C TYR A 290 4.53 9.38 -10.08
N THR A 291 4.76 8.76 -11.23
CA THR A 291 4.25 7.40 -11.52
C THR A 291 5.07 6.31 -10.85
N LEU A 292 6.39 6.48 -10.72
CA LEU A 292 7.28 5.53 -10.04
C LEU A 292 7.08 5.57 -8.52
N ASN A 293 6.81 6.75 -7.96
CA ASN A 293 6.60 6.90 -6.51
C ASN A 293 5.37 6.15 -5.99
N ILE A 294 4.29 6.03 -6.78
CA ILE A 294 3.07 5.28 -6.39
C ILE A 294 3.40 3.81 -6.05
N LEU A 295 4.40 3.22 -6.69
CA LEU A 295 4.77 1.82 -6.48
C LEU A 295 5.46 1.58 -5.12
N LEU A 296 6.09 2.61 -4.54
CA LEU A 296 6.71 2.53 -3.20
C LEU A 296 5.67 2.30 -2.09
N TYR A 297 4.39 2.60 -2.34
CA TYR A 297 3.32 2.48 -1.36
C TYR A 297 2.64 1.12 -1.35
N ILE A 298 2.84 0.30 -2.39
CA ILE A 298 2.33 -1.08 -2.46
C ILE A 298 2.76 -1.92 -1.25
N PRO A 299 4.06 -1.96 -0.85
CA PRO A 299 4.50 -2.75 0.31
C PRO A 299 3.80 -2.33 1.60
N ILE A 300 3.70 -1.02 1.83
CA ILE A 300 3.06 -0.44 3.01
C ILE A 300 1.59 -0.83 3.04
N THR A 301 0.89 -0.69 1.91
CA THR A 301 -0.51 -1.07 1.77
C THR A 301 -0.71 -2.57 2.03
N THR A 302 0.19 -3.40 1.49
CA THR A 302 0.14 -4.87 1.66
C THR A 302 0.32 -5.27 3.12
N MET A 303 1.32 -4.71 3.82
CA MET A 303 1.51 -4.97 5.26
C MET A 303 0.33 -4.46 6.09
N CYS A 304 -0.16 -3.24 5.81
CA CYS A 304 -1.36 -2.68 6.45
C CYS A 304 -2.58 -3.60 6.32
N LEU A 305 -2.80 -4.21 5.15
CA LEU A 305 -3.92 -5.13 4.93
C LEU A 305 -3.79 -6.42 5.74
N GLY A 306 -2.58 -6.96 5.89
CA GLY A 306 -2.32 -8.12 6.75
C GLY A 306 -2.71 -7.85 8.21
N ILE A 307 -2.29 -6.70 8.75
CA ILE A 307 -2.64 -6.24 10.10
C ILE A 307 -4.14 -5.99 10.24
N LEU A 308 -4.74 -5.34 9.24
CA LEU A 308 -6.17 -5.04 9.24
C LEU A 308 -6.99 -6.33 9.31
N THR A 309 -6.57 -7.33 8.55
CA THR A 309 -7.19 -8.67 8.54
C THR A 309 -7.11 -9.32 9.92
N PHE A 310 -5.94 -9.29 10.56
CA PHE A 310 -5.77 -9.79 11.91
C PHE A 310 -6.67 -9.07 12.91
N THR A 311 -6.70 -7.73 12.85
CA THR A 311 -7.52 -6.87 13.71
C THR A 311 -9.01 -7.17 13.56
N ILE A 312 -9.47 -7.32 12.32
CA ILE A 312 -10.84 -7.73 11.99
C ILE A 312 -11.11 -9.10 12.62
N PHE A 313 -10.24 -10.09 12.44
CA PHE A 313 -10.46 -11.41 13.03
C PHE A 313 -10.51 -11.42 14.56
N ILE A 314 -9.65 -10.65 15.24
CA ILE A 314 -9.72 -10.50 16.71
C ILE A 314 -11.12 -10.08 17.14
N ARG A 315 -11.68 -9.06 16.49
CA ARG A 315 -13.00 -8.49 16.83
C ARG A 315 -14.13 -9.51 16.71
N TYR A 316 -13.97 -10.58 15.93
CA TYR A 316 -15.03 -11.56 15.67
C TYR A 316 -14.88 -12.90 16.40
N ILE A 317 -13.90 -13.03 17.31
CA ILE A 317 -13.63 -14.29 18.06
C ILE A 317 -14.41 -14.38 19.39
N HIS A 318 -15.44 -13.55 19.60
CA HIS A 318 -16.09 -13.29 20.91
C HIS A 318 -16.61 -14.48 21.74
N PHE A 319 -16.84 -15.68 21.20
CA PHE A 319 -17.46 -16.79 21.95
C PHE A 319 -16.51 -17.98 22.25
N GLU A 320 -15.77 -18.55 21.28
CA GLU A 320 -14.68 -19.50 21.57
C GLU A 320 -13.32 -18.79 21.73
N ILE A 321 -13.29 -17.79 22.62
CA ILE A 321 -12.19 -16.82 22.73
C ILE A 321 -10.82 -17.51 22.82
N PHE A 322 -10.65 -18.52 23.66
CA PHE A 322 -9.33 -19.13 23.89
C PHE A 322 -8.80 -19.94 22.71
N LYS A 323 -9.62 -20.86 22.19
CA LYS A 323 -9.18 -21.79 21.15
C LYS A 323 -8.96 -21.06 19.83
N LEU A 324 -9.89 -20.18 19.46
CA LEU A 324 -9.77 -19.40 18.22
C LEU A 324 -8.67 -18.35 18.34
N SER A 325 -8.53 -17.66 19.47
CA SER A 325 -7.44 -16.69 19.62
C SER A 325 -6.07 -17.36 19.62
N ARG A 326 -5.93 -18.58 20.14
CA ARG A 326 -4.66 -19.34 20.02
C ARG A 326 -4.35 -19.70 18.59
N ILE A 327 -5.34 -20.17 17.83
CA ILE A 327 -5.20 -20.49 16.40
C ILE A 327 -4.86 -19.21 15.61
N LEU A 328 -5.54 -18.10 15.92
CA LEU A 328 -5.27 -16.79 15.30
C LEU A 328 -3.86 -16.29 15.63
N ASN A 329 -3.44 -16.38 16.90
CA ASN A 329 -2.10 -16.01 17.32
C ASN A 329 -1.05 -16.85 16.60
N GLN A 330 -1.24 -18.17 16.49
CA GLN A 330 -0.32 -19.03 15.77
C GLN A 330 -0.22 -18.68 14.28
N ALA A 331 -1.34 -18.34 13.63
CA ALA A 331 -1.34 -17.92 12.24
C ALA A 331 -0.61 -16.58 12.04
N TYR A 332 -0.99 -15.55 12.78
CA TYR A 332 -0.57 -14.17 12.50
C TYR A 332 0.65 -13.69 13.29
N SER A 333 1.11 -14.45 14.31
CA SER A 333 2.23 -14.02 15.18
C SER A 333 3.50 -13.67 14.40
N TYR A 334 3.90 -14.49 13.42
CA TYR A 334 5.07 -14.20 12.59
C TYR A 334 4.86 -13.01 11.66
N GLN A 335 3.66 -12.85 11.11
CA GLN A 335 3.34 -11.68 10.27
C GLN A 335 3.43 -10.39 11.10
N ILE A 336 2.81 -10.37 12.28
CA ILE A 336 2.87 -9.20 13.18
C ILE A 336 4.31 -8.93 13.63
N LEU A 337 5.08 -9.97 13.96
CA LEU A 337 6.48 -9.81 14.33
C LEU A 337 7.30 -9.15 13.21
N LEU A 338 7.16 -9.64 11.97
CA LEU A 338 7.86 -9.09 10.81
C LEU A 338 7.46 -7.65 10.50
N ASP A 339 6.18 -7.31 10.65
CA ASP A 339 5.71 -5.94 10.50
C ASP A 339 6.28 -5.04 11.59
N LEU A 340 6.24 -5.43 12.88
CA LEU A 340 6.86 -4.65 13.95
C LEU A 340 8.37 -4.45 13.76
N ILE A 341 9.11 -5.47 13.30
CA ILE A 341 10.54 -5.38 12.99
C ILE A 341 10.78 -4.41 11.81
N GLY A 342 9.97 -4.53 10.75
CA GLY A 342 10.04 -3.65 9.59
C GLY A 342 9.77 -2.20 9.97
N GLU A 343 8.69 -1.94 10.71
CA GLU A 343 8.30 -0.62 11.20
C GLU A 343 9.37 0.00 12.10
N PHE A 344 9.90 -0.77 13.06
CA PHE A 344 11.01 -0.32 13.90
C PHE A 344 12.22 0.06 13.06
N SER A 345 12.60 -0.77 12.08
CA SER A 345 13.76 -0.53 11.22
C SER A 345 13.60 0.72 10.37
N VAL A 346 12.41 0.92 9.78
CA VAL A 346 12.08 2.10 8.96
C VAL A 346 12.08 3.38 9.80
N VAL A 347 11.44 3.36 10.99
CA VAL A 347 11.42 4.51 11.90
C VAL A 347 12.83 4.86 12.35
N LEU A 348 13.66 3.86 12.68
CA LEU A 348 15.04 4.07 13.08
C LEU A 348 15.88 4.70 11.95
N CYS A 349 15.80 4.16 10.73
CA CYS A 349 16.57 4.65 9.58
C CYS A 349 16.14 6.06 9.15
N THR A 350 14.83 6.36 9.20
CA THR A 350 14.31 7.69 8.87
C THR A 350 14.70 8.74 9.92
N LEU A 351 14.62 8.41 11.21
CA LEU A 351 15.10 9.31 12.27
C LEU A 351 16.61 9.54 12.21
N TYR A 352 17.39 8.52 11.83
CA TYR A 352 18.81 8.65 11.55
C TYR A 352 19.07 9.66 10.42
N ASN A 353 18.32 9.57 9.31
CA ASN A 353 18.48 10.50 8.19
C ASN A 353 18.12 11.94 8.61
N ILE A 354 17.00 12.12 9.32
CA ILE A 354 16.58 13.43 9.86
C ILE A 354 17.67 14.01 10.76
N TYR A 355 18.30 13.18 11.60
CA TYR A 355 19.38 13.61 12.47
C TYR A 355 20.60 14.15 11.69
N PHE A 356 21.04 13.44 10.65
CA PHE A 356 22.14 13.92 9.82
C PHE A 356 21.79 15.21 9.08
N SER A 357 20.56 15.30 8.55
CA SER A 357 20.06 16.55 7.96
C SER A 357 20.05 17.70 8.98
N LEU A 358 19.75 17.41 10.26
CA LEU A 358 19.81 18.36 11.38
C LEU A 358 21.20 18.88 11.71
N ILE A 359 22.25 18.08 11.52
CA ILE A 359 23.64 18.55 11.70
C ILE A 359 24.08 19.40 10.51
N SER A 360 23.66 19.05 9.29
CA SER A 360 24.13 19.71 8.07
C SER A 360 23.49 21.06 7.77
N LEU A 361 22.27 21.31 8.25
CA LEU A 361 21.46 22.49 7.90
C LEU A 361 21.00 23.27 9.14
N ASN A 362 20.64 24.55 8.95
CA ASN A 362 20.02 25.34 10.02
C ASN A 362 18.56 24.91 10.26
N LEU A 363 18.08 24.99 11.51
CA LEU A 363 16.74 24.54 11.90
C LEU A 363 15.59 25.17 11.07
N SER A 364 15.75 26.43 10.65
CA SER A 364 14.79 27.13 9.77
C SER A 364 14.78 26.62 8.33
N GLU A 365 15.92 26.18 7.82
CA GLU A 365 16.06 25.60 6.47
C GLU A 365 15.50 24.18 6.45
N ILE A 366 15.64 23.43 7.55
CA ILE A 366 15.15 22.05 7.70
C ILE A 366 13.63 21.98 7.73
N LEU A 367 12.99 22.89 8.46
CA LEU A 367 11.52 22.99 8.50
C LEU A 367 10.93 23.40 7.14
N SER A 368 11.76 23.93 6.24
CA SER A 368 11.37 24.31 4.87
C SER A 368 11.76 23.25 3.84
N ASP A 369 12.55 22.25 4.23
CA ASP A 369 13.00 21.17 3.36
C ASP A 369 11.90 20.11 3.16
N LYS A 370 11.46 19.96 1.91
CA LYS A 370 10.40 19.03 1.51
C LYS A 370 10.74 17.59 1.86
N GLU A 371 12.01 17.18 1.74
CA GLU A 371 12.44 15.81 2.01
C GLU A 371 12.33 15.47 3.51
N THR A 372 12.73 16.41 4.36
CA THR A 372 12.60 16.27 5.82
C THR A 372 11.14 16.22 6.26
N ILE A 373 10.26 17.07 5.72
CA ILE A 373 8.82 17.01 6.00
C ILE A 373 8.24 15.66 5.55
N GLY A 374 8.60 15.19 4.35
CA GLY A 374 8.19 13.89 3.85
C GLY A 374 8.62 12.73 4.77
N SER A 375 9.84 12.81 5.31
CA SER A 375 10.39 11.83 6.27
C SER A 375 9.66 11.86 7.61
N LEU A 376 9.30 13.04 8.12
CA LEU A 376 8.51 13.17 9.36
C LEU A 376 7.11 12.57 9.21
N ILE A 377 6.45 12.77 8.06
CA ILE A 377 5.16 12.13 7.75
C ILE A 377 5.30 10.60 7.86
N TRP A 378 6.37 10.03 7.30
CA TRP A 378 6.60 8.59 7.38
C TRP A 378 6.81 8.09 8.81
N VAL A 379 7.64 8.78 9.60
CA VAL A 379 7.86 8.45 11.01
C VAL A 379 6.53 8.40 11.76
N LEU A 380 5.65 9.40 11.55
CA LEU A 380 4.33 9.46 12.20
C LEU A 380 3.43 8.30 11.76
N VAL A 381 3.40 7.97 10.47
CA VAL A 381 2.57 6.88 9.92
C VAL A 381 2.99 5.54 10.52
N TYR A 382 4.27 5.19 10.48
CA TYR A 382 4.75 3.92 11.04
C TYR A 382 4.61 3.87 12.56
N SER A 383 4.89 4.97 13.27
CA SER A 383 4.67 5.04 14.72
C SER A 383 3.21 4.81 15.10
N THR A 384 2.28 5.38 14.32
CA THR A 384 0.84 5.21 14.53
C THR A 384 0.41 3.76 14.32
N LYS A 385 0.98 3.06 13.33
CA LYS A 385 0.71 1.62 13.11
C LYS A 385 1.16 0.76 14.31
N ILE A 386 2.39 0.95 14.80
CA ILE A 386 2.92 0.25 15.99
C ILE A 386 1.96 0.45 17.18
N ILE A 387 1.53 1.69 17.41
CA ILE A 387 0.62 2.04 18.51
C ILE A 387 -0.75 1.39 18.29
N PHE A 388 -1.29 1.43 17.07
CA PHE A 388 -2.61 0.90 16.74
C PHE A 388 -2.73 -0.60 17.04
N VAL A 389 -1.78 -1.41 16.58
CA VAL A 389 -1.80 -2.88 16.78
C VAL A 389 -1.75 -3.25 18.26
N ASN A 390 -0.81 -2.64 18.98
CA ASN A 390 -0.61 -2.89 20.40
C ASN A 390 -1.78 -2.39 21.27
N ASN A 391 -2.38 -1.26 20.89
CA ASN A 391 -3.55 -0.72 21.57
C ASN A 391 -4.78 -1.58 21.32
N HIS A 392 -4.96 -2.11 20.10
CA HIS A 392 -6.07 -3.01 19.80
C HIS A 392 -5.97 -4.31 20.60
N CYS A 393 -4.77 -4.88 20.72
CA CYS A 393 -4.56 -6.06 21.57
C CYS A 393 -4.81 -5.74 23.06
N THR A 394 -4.37 -4.57 23.53
CA THR A 394 -4.59 -4.14 24.92
C THR A 394 -6.09 -3.97 25.23
N LYS A 395 -6.84 -3.33 24.34
CA LYS A 395 -8.30 -3.19 24.47
C LYS A 395 -8.99 -4.54 24.51
N PHE A 396 -8.58 -5.46 23.65
CA PHE A 396 -9.15 -6.80 23.63
C PHE A 396 -8.87 -7.57 24.94
N TYR A 397 -7.67 -7.47 25.51
CA TYR A 397 -7.41 -8.08 26.82
C TYR A 397 -8.28 -7.47 27.92
N HIS A 398 -8.48 -6.15 27.89
CA HIS A 398 -9.34 -5.47 28.83
C HIS A 398 -10.81 -5.91 28.69
N GLU A 399 -11.31 -6.05 27.46
CA GLU A 399 -12.67 -6.58 27.20
C GLU A 399 -12.84 -8.01 27.73
N ILE A 400 -11.84 -8.87 27.57
CA ILE A 400 -11.85 -10.23 28.14
C ILE A 400 -11.88 -10.19 29.67
N GLU A 401 -11.08 -9.31 30.29
CA GLU A 401 -11.02 -9.16 31.74
C GLU A 401 -12.36 -8.67 32.31
N VAL A 402 -12.97 -7.66 31.68
CA VAL A 402 -14.31 -7.16 32.05
C VAL A 402 -15.37 -8.26 31.85
N THR A 403 -15.33 -8.99 30.74
CA THR A 403 -16.26 -10.09 30.48
C THR A 403 -16.15 -11.18 31.54
N ALA A 404 -14.92 -11.53 31.93
CA ALA A 404 -14.67 -12.52 32.97
C ALA A 404 -15.12 -12.03 34.35
N HIS A 405 -14.98 -10.74 34.66
CA HIS A 405 -15.51 -10.15 35.88
C HIS A 405 -17.04 -10.23 35.93
N LEU A 406 -17.72 -9.81 34.86
CA LEU A 406 -19.19 -9.88 34.76
C LEU A 406 -19.70 -11.32 34.90
N LEU A 407 -19.02 -12.30 34.29
CA LEU A 407 -19.36 -13.72 34.42
C LEU A 407 -19.21 -14.25 35.85
N ARG A 408 -18.35 -13.67 36.69
CA ARG A 408 -18.27 -14.01 38.12
C ARG A 408 -19.42 -13.42 38.92
N GLU A 409 -19.89 -12.24 38.53
CA GLU A 409 -20.99 -11.55 39.21
C GLU A 409 -22.37 -12.13 38.87
N ILE A 410 -22.51 -12.81 37.72
CA ILE A 410 -23.74 -13.53 37.40
C ILE A 410 -23.95 -14.61 38.46
N ASP A 411 -25.06 -14.49 39.18
CA ASP A 411 -25.39 -15.34 40.31
C ASP A 411 -25.65 -16.78 39.85
N ILE A 412 -24.59 -17.60 39.90
CA ILE A 412 -24.52 -18.96 39.35
C ILE A 412 -25.63 -19.87 39.90
N TYR A 413 -26.25 -19.50 41.03
CA TYR A 413 -27.28 -20.25 41.71
C TYR A 413 -28.58 -20.40 40.90
N TYR A 414 -28.92 -19.44 40.04
CA TYR A 414 -30.15 -19.47 39.23
C TYR A 414 -29.95 -20.05 37.82
N LEU A 415 -28.71 -20.40 37.46
CA LEU A 415 -28.41 -21.01 36.17
C LEU A 415 -28.68 -22.53 36.23
N ASP A 416 -29.25 -23.06 35.15
CA ASP A 416 -29.33 -24.50 34.96
C ASP A 416 -27.93 -25.15 35.08
N ASN A 417 -27.89 -26.39 35.56
CA ASN A 417 -26.65 -27.12 35.81
C ASN A 417 -25.75 -27.19 34.55
N SER A 418 -26.35 -27.25 33.35
CA SER A 418 -25.60 -27.23 32.09
C SER A 418 -24.90 -25.88 31.86
N ILE A 419 -25.64 -24.77 31.98
CA ILE A 419 -25.11 -23.43 31.74
C ILE A 419 -24.08 -23.05 32.82
N ARG A 420 -24.34 -23.43 34.08
CA ARG A 420 -23.39 -23.26 35.18
C ARG A 420 -22.05 -23.92 34.87
N ASN A 421 -22.06 -25.16 34.40
CA ASN A 421 -20.83 -25.89 34.10
C ASN A 421 -20.06 -25.23 32.94
N GLU A 422 -20.74 -24.75 31.90
CA GLU A 422 -20.11 -24.01 30.80
C GLU A 422 -19.50 -22.68 31.26
N VAL A 423 -20.24 -21.89 32.04
CA VAL A 423 -19.76 -20.62 32.61
C VAL A 423 -18.54 -20.85 33.50
N GLN A 424 -18.57 -21.88 34.36
CA GLN A 424 -17.44 -22.24 35.21
C GLN A 424 -16.23 -22.70 34.40
N GLN A 425 -16.43 -23.50 33.35
CA GLN A 425 -15.34 -23.91 32.46
C GLN A 425 -14.73 -22.72 31.73
N PHE A 426 -15.54 -21.79 31.22
CA PHE A 426 -15.07 -20.57 30.59
C PHE A 426 -14.28 -19.72 31.58
N LEU A 427 -14.82 -19.50 32.79
CA LEU A 427 -14.15 -18.72 33.82
C LEU A 427 -12.80 -19.34 34.20
N LEU A 428 -12.75 -20.66 34.35
CA LEU A 428 -11.53 -21.41 34.64
C LEU A 428 -10.51 -21.26 33.51
N GLN A 429 -10.94 -21.31 32.25
CA GLN A 429 -10.07 -21.07 31.09
C GLN A 429 -9.48 -19.65 31.09
N VAL A 430 -10.28 -18.63 31.41
CA VAL A 430 -9.78 -17.25 31.54
C VAL A 430 -8.75 -17.12 32.66
N LEU A 431 -9.02 -17.76 33.81
CA LEU A 431 -8.21 -17.61 35.02
C LEU A 431 -6.87 -18.36 34.92
N LEU A 432 -6.89 -19.58 34.36
CA LEU A 432 -5.69 -20.42 34.24
C LEU A 432 -4.80 -20.05 33.05
N HIS A 433 -5.37 -19.52 31.98
CA HIS A 433 -4.63 -19.22 30.75
C HIS A 433 -4.97 -17.82 30.25
N PRO A 434 -4.43 -16.74 30.86
CA PRO A 434 -4.75 -15.39 30.43
C PRO A 434 -4.42 -15.22 28.95
N LEU A 435 -5.42 -14.81 28.18
CA LEU A 435 -5.28 -14.70 26.74
C LEU A 435 -4.28 -13.59 26.40
N LYS A 436 -3.15 -13.96 25.80
CA LYS A 436 -2.13 -13.02 25.36
C LYS A 436 -1.70 -13.38 23.95
N PHE A 437 -1.80 -12.44 23.04
CA PHE A 437 -1.16 -12.53 21.73
C PHE A 437 0.34 -12.32 21.91
N ILE A 438 1.12 -13.23 21.33
CA ILE A 438 2.57 -13.29 21.48
C ILE A 438 3.17 -13.33 20.08
N ALA A 439 4.08 -12.40 19.80
CA ALA A 439 4.84 -12.33 18.56
C ALA A 439 6.34 -12.42 18.91
N GLY A 440 7.03 -13.49 18.49
CA GLY A 440 8.46 -13.66 18.75
C GLY A 440 8.86 -13.70 20.24
N GLY A 441 7.96 -14.12 21.13
CA GLY A 441 8.17 -14.10 22.58
C GLY A 441 7.74 -12.79 23.26
N TYR A 442 7.41 -11.74 22.51
CA TYR A 442 6.89 -10.48 23.04
C TYR A 442 5.36 -10.51 23.12
N ILE A 443 4.81 -10.03 24.24
CA ILE A 443 3.37 -9.88 24.42
C ILE A 443 2.94 -8.59 23.69
N LEU A 444 1.98 -8.71 22.77
CA LEU A 444 1.43 -7.56 22.04
C LEU A 444 0.54 -6.73 22.97
N ASN A 445 1.05 -5.60 23.46
CA ASN A 445 0.33 -4.67 24.32
C ASN A 445 1.01 -3.28 24.30
N ASN A 446 0.41 -2.28 24.96
CA ASN A 446 0.95 -0.93 25.00
C ASN A 446 2.36 -0.85 25.64
N LYS A 447 2.74 -1.81 26.51
CA LYS A 447 4.10 -1.89 27.06
C LYS A 447 5.13 -2.23 25.98
N LEU A 448 4.77 -3.04 24.98
CA LEU A 448 5.63 -3.31 23.82
C LEU A 448 5.87 -2.03 23.02
N SER A 449 4.84 -1.21 22.78
CA SER A 449 5.02 0.11 22.15
C SER A 449 6.01 0.97 22.92
N THR A 450 5.85 1.08 24.25
CA THR A 450 6.78 1.84 25.10
C THR A 450 8.20 1.30 25.02
N MET A 451 8.38 -0.02 24.97
CA MET A 451 9.70 -0.64 24.80
C MET A 451 10.32 -0.31 23.44
N ILE A 452 9.55 -0.39 22.35
CA ILE A 452 10.01 -0.07 20.99
C ILE A 452 10.45 1.40 20.90
N PHE A 453 9.59 2.35 21.32
CA PHE A 453 9.94 3.76 21.30
C PHE A 453 11.06 4.11 22.27
N GLY A 454 11.13 3.46 23.44
CA GLY A 454 12.25 3.57 24.36
C GLY A 454 13.57 3.16 23.70
N GLY A 455 13.59 2.03 22.98
CA GLY A 455 14.76 1.57 22.23
C GLY A 455 15.20 2.53 21.13
N ILE A 456 14.24 3.07 20.35
CA ILE A 456 14.53 4.09 19.32
C ILE A 456 15.14 5.33 19.97
N MET A 457 14.55 5.84 21.07
CA MET A 457 15.06 7.02 21.77
C MET A 457 16.45 6.79 22.35
N THR A 458 16.71 5.63 22.97
CA THR A 458 18.04 5.30 23.47
C THR A 458 19.07 5.28 22.34
N PHE A 459 18.74 4.68 21.19
CA PHE A 459 19.63 4.68 20.04
C PHE A 459 19.94 6.10 19.55
N LEU A 460 18.92 6.95 19.42
CA LEU A 460 19.11 8.35 19.02
C LEU A 460 19.98 9.12 20.01
N VAL A 461 19.77 8.97 21.31
CA VAL A 461 20.58 9.64 22.34
C VAL A 461 22.04 9.19 22.24
N VAL A 462 22.29 7.89 22.11
CA VAL A 462 23.65 7.34 21.93
C VAL A 462 24.30 7.91 20.67
N LEU A 463 23.54 7.99 19.58
CA LEU A 463 24.03 8.49 18.31
C LEU A 463 24.42 9.98 18.39
N VAL A 464 23.59 10.81 19.05
CA VAL A 464 23.86 12.23 19.33
C VAL A 464 25.11 12.41 20.22
N GLN A 465 25.31 11.52 21.19
CA GLN A 465 26.48 11.55 22.07
C GLN A 465 27.78 11.17 21.32
N ILE A 466 27.71 10.19 20.42
CA ILE A 466 28.88 9.76 19.63
C ILE A 466 29.31 10.85 18.64
N SER A 467 28.37 11.49 17.95
CA SER A 467 28.64 12.51 16.95
C SER A 467 29.17 13.83 17.53
N SER A 468 28.84 14.15 18.79
CA SER A 468 29.37 15.31 19.51
C SER A 468 30.80 15.09 20.04
N SER A 469 31.37 13.89 19.89
CA SER A 469 32.76 13.61 20.24
C SER A 469 33.73 14.14 19.17
N PRO A 470 34.72 14.99 19.52
CA PRO A 470 35.61 15.66 18.55
C PRO A 470 36.46 14.73 17.67
N SER A 471 36.66 13.48 18.06
CA SER A 471 37.55 12.54 17.36
C SER A 471 36.94 11.91 16.10
N MET A 472 35.61 11.93 15.93
CA MET A 472 34.92 11.28 14.81
C MET A 472 34.32 12.23 13.76
N MET A 473 34.40 13.56 13.92
CA MET A 473 33.97 14.50 12.88
C MET A 473 34.96 14.63 11.71
N LYS A 474 36.22 14.20 11.86
CA LYS A 474 37.27 14.33 10.83
C LYS A 474 37.09 13.44 9.57
N PRO A 475 36.56 12.21 9.64
CA PRO A 475 36.40 11.37 8.44
C PRO A 475 35.16 11.71 7.61
N LEU A 476 34.14 12.35 8.20
CA LEU A 476 32.86 12.63 7.52
C LEU A 476 32.88 13.94 6.71
N SER A 477 33.73 14.90 7.07
CA SER A 477 33.90 16.15 6.31
C SER A 477 34.91 16.04 5.16
N SER A 478 35.79 15.04 5.17
CA SER A 478 36.86 14.90 4.18
C SER A 478 36.45 14.19 2.89
N SER A 479 35.29 13.53 2.84
CA SER A 479 34.71 12.97 1.60
C SER A 479 33.82 13.94 0.83
N ALA A 480 33.54 15.13 1.38
CA ALA A 480 32.83 16.21 0.67
C ALA A 480 33.78 17.12 -0.16
N ILE A 481 35.08 16.81 -0.17
CA ILE A 481 36.10 17.58 -0.90
C ILE A 481 36.89 16.64 -1.82
N PHE A 482 36.28 16.25 -2.94
CA PHE A 482 36.96 15.89 -4.18
C PHE A 482 36.12 16.53 -5.30
N LYS A 483 36.48 17.76 -5.72
CA LYS A 483 37.44 18.12 -6.77
C LYS A 483 36.89 17.90 -8.19
N ASP A 484 36.71 19.05 -8.84
CA ASP A 484 36.60 19.40 -10.27
C ASP A 484 35.43 18.85 -11.11
#